data_AF-A0A7K0TU41-F1
#
_entry.id   AF-A0A7K0TU41-F1
#
_cell.length_a   1.000
_cell.length_b   1.000
_cell.length_c   1.000
_cell.angle_alpha   90.00
_cell.angle_beta   90.00
_cell.angle_gamma   90.00
#
_symmetry.space_group_name_H-M   'P 1'
#
loop_
_entity.id
_entity.type
_entity.pdbx_description
1 polymer ?
#
loop_
_entity_poly.entity_id
_entity_poly.type
_entity_poly.pdbx_seq_one_letter_code
_entity_poly.pdbx_strand_id
1 'polypeptide(L)' 'MTFKVGETVVYPHHGAALIEAIEVRVIKGEEKTYLV' A
#
# COMPACT_ATOMS: atom_id res chain seq x y z
N MET A 1 -3.62 -1.31 -11.65
CA MET A 1 -4.21 -0.14 -10.97
C MET A 1 -3.07 0.57 -10.27
N THR A 2 -2.90 1.86 -10.52
CA THR A 2 -1.85 2.67 -9.87
C THR A 2 -2.48 3.28 -8.62
N PHE A 3 -2.00 2.87 -7.45
CA PHE A 3 -2.45 3.43 -6.17
C PHE A 3 -1.83 4.81 -5.94
N LYS A 4 -2.55 5.71 -5.27
CA LYS A 4 -2.07 7.04 -4.91
C LYS A 4 -2.28 7.34 -3.42
N VAL A 5 -1.39 8.16 -2.87
CA VAL A 5 -1.58 8.73 -1.52
C VAL A 5 -2.89 9.51 -1.48
N GLY A 6 -3.68 9.31 -0.43
CA GLY A 6 -5.00 9.89 -0.26
C GLY A 6 -6.15 9.04 -0.83
N GLU A 7 -5.87 7.94 -1.53
CA GLU A 7 -6.93 7.02 -1.95
C GLU A 7 -7.36 6.10 -0.81
N THR A 8 -8.66 5.81 -0.76
CA THR A 8 -9.23 4.81 0.15
C THR A 8 -9.33 3.48 -0.56
N VAL A 9 -8.75 2.44 0.03
CA VAL A 9 -8.77 1.06 -0.47
C VAL A 9 -9.48 0.15 0.51
N VAL A 10 -10.09 -0.93 0.02
CA VAL A 10 -10.82 -1.89 0.89
C VAL A 10 -10.05 -3.20 0.96
N TYR A 11 -9.73 -3.62 2.18
CA TYR A 11 -9.16 -4.93 2.45
C TYR A 11 -10.26 -5.90 2.91
N PRO A 12 -10.40 -7.09 2.29
CA PRO A 12 -11.52 -8.02 2.50
C PRO A 12 -11.89 -8.36 3.95
N HIS A 13 -10.94 -8.25 4.89
CA HIS A 13 -11.14 -8.55 6.31
C HIS A 13 -10.86 -7.38 7.28
N HIS A 14 -10.37 -6.23 6.78
CA HIS A 14 -10.01 -5.07 7.61
C HIS A 14 -10.81 -3.81 7.26
N GLY A 15 -11.69 -3.86 6.25
CA GLY A 15 -12.52 -2.74 5.85
C GLY A 15 -11.76 -1.72 5.00
N ALA A 16 -12.22 -0.48 5.02
CA ALA A 16 -11.62 0.62 4.26
C ALA A 16 -10.43 1.24 5.00
N ALA A 17 -9.33 1.48 4.29
CA ALA A 17 -8.12 2.13 4.79
C ALA A 17 -7.69 3.24 3.83
N LEU A 18 -7.15 4.32 4.37
CA LEU A 18 -6.54 5.42 3.60
C LEU A 18 -5.07 5.10 3.36
N ILE A 19 -4.59 5.32 2.13
CA ILE A 19 -3.16 5.28 1.84
C ILE A 19 -2.53 6.60 2.27
N GLU A 20 -1.72 6.58 3.33
CA GLU A 20 -0.97 7.72 3.85
C GLU A 20 0.36 7.89 3.11
N ALA A 21 1.00 6.80 2.71
CA ALA A 21 2.26 6.83 1.97
C ALA A 21 2.46 5.60 1.06
N ILE A 22 3.36 5.75 0.08
CA ILE A 22 3.82 4.65 -0.78
C ILE A 22 5.33 4.54 -0.60
N GLU A 23 5.78 3.40 -0.08
CA GLU A 23 7.20 3.14 0.18
C GLU A 23 7.71 1.95 -0.64
N VAL A 24 8.97 2.00 -1.07
CA VAL A 24 9.64 0.85 -1.67
C VAL A 24 10.61 0.28 -0.64
N ARG A 25 10.47 -1.01 -0.34
CA ARG A 25 11.32 -1.72 0.61
C ARG A 25 11.92 -2.94 -0.06
N VAL A 26 13.20 -3.19 0.19
CA VAL A 26 13.86 -4.43 -0.26
C VAL A 26 13.65 -5.50 0.81
N ILE A 27 12.91 -6.55 0.47
CA ILE A 27 12.63 -7.67 1.37
C ILE A 27 13.03 -8.97 0.67
N LYS A 28 13.91 -9.74 1.34
CA LYS A 28 14.51 -10.96 0.79
C LYS A 28 15.21 -10.74 -0.57
N GLY A 29 15.81 -9.55 -0.76
CA GLY A 29 16.49 -9.18 -2.00
C GLY A 29 15.57 -8.71 -3.13
N GLU A 30 14.25 -8.64 -2.90
CA GLU A 30 13.28 -8.14 -3.88
C GLU A 30 12.74 -6.77 -3.46
N GLU A 31 12.70 -5.83 -4.39
CA GLU A 31 11.99 -4.57 -4.20
C GLU A 31 10.47 -4.81 -4.18
N LYS A 32 9.82 -4.34 -3.12
CA LYS A 32 8.38 -4.42 -2.95
C LYS A 32 7.82 -3.06 -2.57
N THR A 33 6.73 -2.70 -3.22
CA THR A 33 5.97 -1.49 -2.90
C THR A 33 4.99 -1.78 -1.77
N TYR A 34 5.05 -0.98 -0.72
CA TYR A 34 4.17 -1.00 0.43
C TYR A 34 3.27 0.23 0.40
N LEU A 35 1.98 0.01 0.63
CA LEU A 35 1.01 1.06 0.88
C LEU A 35 0.87 1.14 2.40
N VAL A 36 1.23 2.27 2.98
CA VAL A 36 1.15 2.55 4.42
C VAL A 36 -0.07 3.43 4.66
#